data_AF-A0A917J203-F1
#
_entry.id   AF-A0A917J203-F1
#
_cell.length_a   1.000
_cell.length_b   1.000
_cell.length_c   1.000
_cell.angle_alpha   90.00
_cell.angle_beta   90.00
_cell.angle_gamma   90.00
#
_symmetry.space_group_name_H-M   'P 1'
#
loop_
_entity.id
_entity.type
_entity.pdbx_description
1 polymer ?
#
loop_
_entity_poly.entity_id
_entity_poly.type
_entity_poly.pdbx_seq_one_letter_code
_entity_poly.pdbx_strand_id
1 'polypeptide(L)'
;MLRTVLSFTLALTLQSITTQTIAQDYPDMRSKREMLEKMQEKDIQADLSTFTMAGVDLGVGKNPLPSLPVTSYGADHLSFAGDNISVNIQAGTFDASKHKMNFVEKYLIKIDNKGYFGNYGTVPKTTIASVTAIIGADTVQIPAAAIADLYNPSFTYNAAGKNNIAGGVYFSADKKRIYIYLMKQEEGGSYEVTWVIQDKKYLRRVVDFGFLR
;
A
#
# COMPACT_ATOMS: atom_id res chain seq x y z
N MET A 1 -31.52 44.17 62.44
CA MET A 1 -31.49 44.22 60.96
C MET A 1 -30.32 43.39 60.48
N LEU A 2 -30.62 42.24 59.87
CA LEU A 2 -29.70 41.17 59.49
C LEU A 2 -29.29 41.38 58.02
N ARG A 3 -27.98 41.37 57.71
CA ARG A 3 -27.49 41.38 56.32
C ARG A 3 -26.60 40.17 56.08
N THR A 4 -27.19 39.17 55.47
CA THR A 4 -26.57 37.97 54.89
C THR A 4 -25.95 38.36 53.55
N VAL A 5 -24.65 38.13 53.36
CA VAL A 5 -24.00 38.24 52.04
C VAL A 5 -23.85 36.82 51.51
N LEU A 6 -24.57 36.51 50.44
CA LEU A 6 -24.54 35.23 49.73
C LEU A 6 -23.78 35.41 48.41
N SER A 7 -22.82 34.51 48.20
CA SER A 7 -21.85 34.44 47.11
C SER A 7 -22.46 34.24 45.72
N PHE A 8 -21.79 34.74 44.68
CA PHE A 8 -21.85 34.14 43.33
C PHE A 8 -20.48 34.22 42.66
N THR A 9 -19.73 33.11 42.70
CA THR A 9 -18.49 32.91 41.96
C THR A 9 -18.85 32.30 40.60
N LEU A 10 -18.60 33.04 39.52
CA LEU A 10 -18.85 32.59 38.14
C LEU A 10 -17.66 31.74 37.66
N ALA A 11 -17.82 30.42 37.63
CA ALA A 11 -16.86 29.50 37.03
C ALA A 11 -17.11 29.40 35.51
N LEU A 12 -16.20 29.97 34.72
CA LEU A 12 -16.20 29.88 33.27
C LEU A 12 -15.52 28.57 32.85
N THR A 13 -16.28 27.52 32.54
CA THR A 13 -15.73 26.28 31.99
C THR A 13 -15.55 26.43 30.48
N LEU A 14 -14.29 26.55 30.01
CA LEU A 14 -13.96 26.33 28.60
C LEU A 14 -14.27 24.87 28.25
N GLN A 15 -15.28 24.65 27.41
CA GLN A 15 -15.46 23.36 26.76
C GLN A 15 -14.48 23.27 25.59
N SER A 16 -13.52 22.36 25.72
CA SER A 16 -12.64 21.94 24.63
C SER A 16 -13.52 21.30 23.54
N ILE A 17 -13.65 21.97 22.39
CA ILE A 17 -14.24 21.37 21.20
C ILE A 17 -13.28 20.27 20.75
N THR A 18 -13.64 19.02 21.04
CA THR A 18 -13.00 17.87 20.42
C THR A 18 -13.57 17.77 19.00
N THR A 19 -12.76 18.13 18.00
CA THR A 19 -13.07 17.82 16.61
C THR A 19 -13.06 16.31 16.45
N GLN A 20 -14.23 15.69 16.51
CA GLN A 20 -14.42 14.32 16.04
C GLN A 20 -14.17 14.33 14.52
N THR A 21 -13.13 13.62 14.09
CA THR A 21 -12.87 13.34 12.68
C THR A 21 -14.08 12.61 12.09
N ILE A 22 -14.86 13.29 11.27
CA ILE A 22 -15.98 12.71 10.53
C ILE A 22 -15.39 11.62 9.63
N ALA A 23 -15.79 10.37 9.84
CA ALA A 23 -15.47 9.27 8.95
C ALA A 23 -15.89 9.67 7.52
N GLN A 24 -14.95 9.55 6.59
CA GLN A 24 -15.05 10.12 5.27
C GLN A 24 -16.14 9.38 4.46
N ASP A 25 -17.28 10.04 4.24
CA ASP A 25 -18.55 9.42 3.81
C ASP A 25 -18.68 9.39 2.27
N TYR A 26 -17.80 8.64 1.60
CA TYR A 26 -17.79 8.47 0.14
C TYR A 26 -17.58 6.99 -0.23
N PRO A 27 -18.15 6.50 -1.36
CA PRO A 27 -18.12 5.09 -1.68
C PRO A 27 -16.70 4.62 -2.06
N ASP A 28 -16.26 3.54 -1.40
CA ASP A 28 -15.05 2.83 -1.75
C ASP A 28 -15.32 1.82 -2.88
N MET A 29 -14.79 2.10 -4.06
CA MET A 29 -15.03 1.32 -5.29
C MET A 29 -13.90 0.32 -5.57
N ARG A 30 -12.94 0.14 -4.65
CA ARG A 30 -11.82 -0.78 -4.81
C ARG A 30 -12.29 -2.24 -4.73
N SER A 31 -11.62 -3.09 -5.52
CA SER A 31 -11.89 -4.52 -5.52
C SER A 31 -11.45 -5.15 -4.20
N LYS A 32 -12.36 -5.87 -3.54
CA LYS A 32 -12.03 -6.71 -2.36
C LYS A 32 -11.65 -8.14 -2.74
N ARG A 33 -11.64 -8.49 -4.03
CA ARG A 33 -11.31 -9.85 -4.51
C ARG A 33 -9.79 -10.11 -4.43
N GLU A 34 -8.99 -9.06 -4.51
CA GLU A 34 -7.54 -9.14 -4.56
C GLU A 34 -6.87 -9.14 -3.19
N MET A 35 -7.67 -9.20 -2.11
CA MET A 35 -7.20 -9.18 -0.73
C MET A 35 -6.65 -10.54 -0.29
N LEU A 36 -5.60 -10.52 0.53
CA LEU A 36 -4.94 -11.70 1.08
C LEU A 36 -5.92 -12.66 1.75
N GLU A 37 -6.85 -12.16 2.56
CA GLU A 37 -7.80 -12.97 3.34
C GLU A 37 -8.69 -13.85 2.43
N LYS A 38 -9.03 -13.36 1.24
CA LYS A 38 -9.97 -14.02 0.31
C LYS A 38 -9.28 -14.92 -0.72
N MET A 39 -7.97 -15.10 -0.59
CA MET A 39 -7.20 -15.94 -1.52
C MET A 39 -7.53 -17.43 -1.39
N GLN A 40 -7.57 -18.10 -2.54
CA GLN A 40 -7.81 -19.54 -2.64
C GLN A 40 -6.49 -20.32 -2.57
N GLU A 41 -5.41 -19.76 -3.11
CA GLU A 41 -4.07 -20.32 -3.14
C GLU A 41 -3.44 -20.25 -1.74
N LYS A 42 -3.65 -21.30 -0.94
CA LYS A 42 -3.27 -21.34 0.48
C LYS A 42 -1.77 -21.32 0.71
N ASP A 43 -1.00 -21.86 -0.21
CA ASP A 43 0.46 -21.78 -0.22
C ASP A 43 0.95 -20.34 -0.45
N ILE A 44 0.33 -19.58 -1.35
CA ILE A 44 0.66 -18.17 -1.59
C ILE A 44 0.19 -17.33 -0.40
N GLN A 45 -1.03 -17.56 0.10
CA GLN A 45 -1.53 -16.88 1.29
C GLN A 45 -0.61 -17.10 2.50
N ALA A 46 -0.12 -18.33 2.68
CA ALA A 46 0.81 -18.65 3.75
C ALA A 46 2.14 -17.91 3.62
N ASP A 47 2.70 -17.81 2.41
CA ASP A 47 3.94 -17.06 2.15
C ASP A 47 3.74 -15.56 2.37
N LEU A 48 2.68 -14.96 1.81
CA LEU A 48 2.39 -13.52 1.97
C LEU A 48 2.17 -13.12 3.43
N SER A 49 1.60 -14.02 4.25
CA SER A 49 1.39 -13.74 5.67
C SER A 49 2.68 -13.50 6.47
N THR A 50 3.85 -13.87 5.95
CA THR A 50 5.11 -13.68 6.68
C THR A 50 5.73 -12.29 6.51
N PHE A 51 5.24 -11.47 5.58
CA PHE A 51 5.85 -10.17 5.26
C PHE A 51 4.87 -9.03 4.95
N THR A 52 3.61 -9.35 4.63
CA THR A 52 2.56 -8.33 4.37
C THR A 52 1.97 -7.80 5.68
N MET A 53 1.55 -6.55 5.68
CA MET A 53 0.89 -5.95 6.84
C MET A 53 -0.51 -6.53 7.05
N ALA A 54 -1.29 -6.75 5.97
CA ALA A 54 -2.60 -7.40 6.07
C ALA A 54 -2.51 -8.87 6.53
N GLY A 55 -1.34 -9.49 6.41
CA GLY A 55 -1.10 -10.87 6.79
C GLY A 55 -0.48 -11.07 8.16
N VAL A 56 -0.17 -10.01 8.92
CA VAL A 56 0.60 -10.11 10.17
C VAL A 56 -0.02 -11.09 11.18
N ASP A 57 -1.35 -11.07 11.35
CA ASP A 57 -2.06 -11.98 12.26
C ASP A 57 -2.01 -13.44 11.78
N LEU A 58 -2.03 -13.64 10.45
CA LEU A 58 -1.95 -14.97 9.81
C LEU A 58 -0.51 -15.53 9.81
N GLY A 59 0.48 -14.68 10.02
CA GLY A 59 1.90 -14.98 10.00
C GLY A 59 2.51 -15.37 11.35
N VAL A 60 1.74 -15.25 12.44
CA VAL A 60 2.26 -15.51 13.80
C VAL A 60 2.85 -16.92 13.91
N GLY A 61 4.11 -16.98 14.33
CA GLY A 61 4.85 -18.24 14.50
C GLY A 61 5.45 -18.83 13.21
N LYS A 62 5.31 -18.16 12.07
CA LYS A 62 5.96 -18.58 10.80
C LYS A 62 7.37 -18.00 10.68
N ASN A 63 8.24 -18.76 10.02
CA ASN A 63 9.57 -18.29 9.69
C ASN A 63 9.54 -17.25 8.57
N PRO A 64 10.33 -16.17 8.65
CA PRO A 64 10.48 -15.23 7.55
C PRO A 64 11.01 -15.93 6.30
N LEU A 65 10.52 -15.50 5.13
CA LEU A 65 11.04 -15.96 3.85
C LEU A 65 12.41 -15.34 3.54
N PRO A 66 13.30 -16.07 2.81
CA PRO A 66 14.52 -15.48 2.27
C PRO A 66 14.20 -14.26 1.38
N SER A 67 15.03 -13.23 1.43
CA SER A 67 14.83 -11.98 0.68
C SER A 67 16.07 -11.52 -0.08
N LEU A 68 15.88 -10.73 -1.14
CA LEU A 68 16.97 -9.99 -1.77
C LEU A 68 17.29 -8.70 -1.00
N PRO A 69 18.57 -8.31 -0.92
CA PRO A 69 18.93 -7.01 -0.38
C PRO A 69 18.55 -5.88 -1.36
N VAL A 70 18.23 -4.73 -0.79
CA VAL A 70 18.05 -3.48 -1.54
C VAL A 70 19.41 -3.01 -2.03
N THR A 71 19.51 -2.64 -3.31
CA THR A 71 20.76 -2.16 -3.92
C THR A 71 20.71 -0.68 -4.27
N SER A 72 19.53 -0.14 -4.56
CA SER A 72 19.33 1.30 -4.80
C SER A 72 17.88 1.67 -4.50
N TYR A 73 17.67 2.89 -4.03
CA TYR A 73 16.34 3.47 -3.91
C TYR A 73 16.41 4.99 -3.99
N GLY A 74 15.31 5.60 -4.43
CA GLY A 74 15.17 7.04 -4.54
C GLY A 74 13.72 7.46 -4.50
N ALA A 75 13.44 8.71 -4.90
CA ALA A 75 12.07 9.21 -5.01
C ALA A 75 11.27 8.49 -6.11
N ASP A 76 11.95 7.96 -7.12
CA ASP A 76 11.37 7.44 -8.34
C ASP A 76 11.71 5.96 -8.63
N HIS A 77 12.52 5.31 -7.80
CA HIS A 77 12.90 3.91 -8.03
C HIS A 77 13.15 3.12 -6.73
N LEU A 78 13.05 1.80 -6.85
CA LEU A 78 13.47 0.83 -5.85
C LEU A 78 14.03 -0.42 -6.53
N SER A 79 15.27 -0.75 -6.22
CA SER A 79 16.03 -1.84 -6.83
C SER A 79 16.52 -2.84 -5.78
N PHE A 80 16.42 -4.11 -6.15
CA PHE A 80 16.94 -5.24 -5.40
C PHE A 80 17.83 -6.08 -6.30
N ALA A 81 18.91 -6.63 -5.78
CA ALA A 81 19.69 -7.61 -6.50
C ALA A 81 20.44 -8.54 -5.56
N GLY A 82 20.61 -9.79 -5.98
CA GLY A 82 21.38 -10.80 -5.28
C GLY A 82 21.43 -12.06 -6.13
N ASP A 83 22.57 -12.74 -6.11
CA ASP A 83 22.86 -13.84 -7.02
C ASP A 83 22.59 -13.44 -8.49
N ASN A 84 21.85 -14.26 -9.24
CA ASN A 84 21.46 -14.04 -10.63
C ASN A 84 20.07 -13.41 -10.77
N ILE A 85 19.60 -12.68 -9.75
CA ILE A 85 18.27 -12.06 -9.76
C ILE A 85 18.39 -10.58 -9.48
N SER A 86 17.69 -9.77 -10.28
CA SER A 86 17.48 -8.35 -10.00
C SER A 86 16.03 -7.96 -10.22
N VAL A 87 15.55 -7.02 -9.42
CA VAL A 87 14.19 -6.46 -9.52
C VAL A 87 14.30 -4.95 -9.48
N ASN A 88 13.59 -4.27 -10.38
CA ASN A 88 13.48 -2.82 -10.40
C ASN A 88 12.00 -2.41 -10.45
N ILE A 89 11.62 -1.47 -9.59
CA ILE A 89 10.34 -0.79 -9.59
C ILE A 89 10.61 0.67 -9.92
N GLN A 90 9.99 1.19 -10.98
CA GLN A 90 10.15 2.57 -11.42
C GLN A 90 8.81 3.30 -11.30
N ALA A 91 8.82 4.48 -10.69
CA ALA A 91 7.70 5.41 -10.69
C ALA A 91 7.74 6.33 -11.93
N GLY A 92 6.59 6.86 -12.30
CA GLY A 92 6.43 7.86 -13.35
C GLY A 92 5.40 8.92 -12.97
N THR A 93 5.27 9.94 -13.82
CA THR A 93 4.29 11.01 -13.65
C THR A 93 2.88 10.53 -14.01
N PHE A 94 1.88 10.90 -13.22
CA PHE A 94 0.47 10.72 -13.58
C PHE A 94 -0.02 11.90 -14.44
N ASP A 95 -0.52 11.60 -15.63
CA ASP A 95 -1.07 12.61 -16.55
C ASP A 95 -2.60 12.53 -16.55
N ALA A 96 -3.23 13.37 -15.75
CA ALA A 96 -4.68 13.36 -15.56
C ALA A 96 -5.47 13.58 -16.87
N SER A 97 -4.87 14.22 -17.88
CA SER A 97 -5.52 14.46 -19.18
C SER A 97 -5.74 13.20 -20.00
N LYS A 98 -5.02 12.12 -19.70
CA LYS A 98 -5.11 10.82 -20.39
C LYS A 98 -6.13 9.87 -19.77
N HIS A 99 -6.80 10.29 -18.70
CA HIS A 99 -7.66 9.42 -17.90
C HIS A 99 -9.07 9.97 -17.73
N LYS A 100 -10.04 9.06 -17.62
CA LYS A 100 -11.40 9.44 -17.23
C LYS A 100 -11.51 9.46 -15.70
N MET A 101 -11.56 10.66 -15.14
CA MET A 101 -11.76 10.89 -13.71
C MET A 101 -13.25 10.92 -13.34
N ASN A 102 -13.66 10.17 -12.33
CA ASN A 102 -15.05 10.16 -11.84
C ASN A 102 -15.07 10.53 -10.36
N PHE A 103 -15.84 11.56 -10.02
CA PHE A 103 -15.92 12.13 -8.68
C PHE A 103 -17.30 11.91 -8.06
N VAL A 104 -17.33 11.75 -6.74
CA VAL A 104 -18.53 11.94 -5.91
C VAL A 104 -18.23 13.12 -5.02
N GLU A 105 -19.06 14.17 -5.14
CA GLU A 105 -18.74 15.50 -4.61
C GLU A 105 -17.35 15.96 -5.07
N LYS A 106 -16.40 16.10 -4.14
CA LYS A 106 -15.00 16.49 -4.39
C LYS A 106 -14.03 15.30 -4.40
N TYR A 107 -14.50 14.09 -4.10
CA TYR A 107 -13.65 12.92 -3.92
C TYR A 107 -13.55 12.12 -5.21
N LEU A 108 -12.32 11.91 -5.69
CA LEU A 108 -12.07 11.00 -6.81
C LEU A 108 -12.35 9.56 -6.36
N ILE A 109 -13.31 8.89 -7.00
CA ILE A 109 -13.69 7.51 -6.65
C ILE A 109 -13.27 6.48 -7.71
N LYS A 110 -13.07 6.93 -8.96
CA LYS A 110 -12.65 6.04 -10.05
C LYS A 110 -11.77 6.75 -11.06
N ILE A 111 -10.80 6.00 -11.57
CA ILE A 111 -9.99 6.35 -12.74
C ILE A 111 -10.26 5.28 -13.79
N ASP A 112 -10.57 5.70 -15.03
CA ASP A 112 -10.92 4.80 -16.14
C ASP A 112 -12.04 3.81 -15.82
N ASN A 113 -13.03 4.30 -15.06
CA ASN A 113 -14.20 3.57 -14.55
C ASN A 113 -13.88 2.43 -13.58
N LYS A 114 -12.65 2.36 -13.04
CA LYS A 114 -12.23 1.38 -12.03
C LYS A 114 -11.89 2.08 -10.71
N GLY A 115 -12.11 1.39 -9.59
CA GLY A 115 -11.51 1.80 -8.32
C GLY A 115 -9.99 1.78 -8.42
N TYR A 116 -9.32 2.57 -7.58
CA TYR A 116 -7.87 2.73 -7.63
C TYR A 116 -7.24 2.71 -6.23
N PHE A 117 -5.94 2.48 -6.16
CA PHE A 117 -5.16 2.44 -4.93
C PHE A 117 -4.13 3.59 -4.90
N GLY A 118 -3.73 3.99 -3.70
CA GLY A 118 -3.07 5.26 -3.41
C GLY A 118 -4.06 6.21 -2.72
N ASN A 119 -3.67 7.47 -2.60
CA ASN A 119 -4.37 8.49 -1.81
C ASN A 119 -5.85 8.67 -2.26
N TYR A 120 -6.71 7.81 -1.74
CA TYR A 120 -8.05 7.55 -2.28
C TYR A 120 -8.96 8.75 -1.99
N GLY A 121 -9.70 9.21 -3.00
CA GLY A 121 -10.42 10.48 -2.93
C GLY A 121 -9.65 11.66 -3.53
N THR A 122 -8.36 11.53 -3.89
CA THR A 122 -7.57 12.60 -4.51
C THR A 122 -6.99 12.22 -5.86
N VAL A 123 -6.78 13.21 -6.74
CA VAL A 123 -6.11 13.01 -8.03
C VAL A 123 -4.64 12.63 -7.81
N PRO A 124 -4.17 11.49 -8.35
CA PRO A 124 -2.78 11.10 -8.23
C PRO A 124 -1.79 12.08 -8.85
N LYS A 125 -0.55 12.01 -8.38
CA LYS A 125 0.59 12.76 -8.95
C LYS A 125 1.58 11.84 -9.65
N THR A 126 1.71 10.60 -9.17
CA THR A 126 2.62 9.61 -9.73
C THR A 126 1.92 8.27 -9.93
N THR A 127 2.51 7.44 -10.79
CA THR A 127 2.10 6.07 -11.09
C THR A 127 3.31 5.14 -10.97
N ILE A 128 3.07 3.83 -10.99
CA ILE A 128 4.13 2.85 -11.21
C ILE A 128 4.32 2.72 -12.73
N ALA A 129 5.46 3.17 -13.24
CA ALA A 129 5.78 3.12 -14.65
C ALA A 129 6.15 1.69 -15.10
N SER A 130 6.91 0.96 -14.27
CA SER A 130 7.27 -0.43 -14.55
C SER A 130 7.64 -1.19 -13.28
N VAL A 131 7.45 -2.51 -13.35
CA VAL A 131 8.04 -3.48 -12.43
C VAL A 131 8.66 -4.57 -13.28
N THR A 132 9.96 -4.78 -13.13
CA THR A 132 10.73 -5.73 -13.93
C THR A 132 11.54 -6.63 -13.02
N ALA A 133 11.52 -7.94 -13.27
CA ALA A 133 12.44 -8.90 -12.68
C ALA A 133 13.31 -9.53 -13.78
N ILE A 134 14.62 -9.62 -13.54
CA ILE A 134 15.56 -10.40 -14.34
C ILE A 134 15.95 -11.62 -13.51
N ILE A 135 15.77 -12.82 -14.04
CA ILE A 135 15.98 -14.10 -13.33
C ILE A 135 16.87 -14.99 -14.21
N GLY A 136 18.19 -14.92 -14.00
CA GLY A 136 19.16 -15.50 -14.92
C GLY A 136 19.09 -14.81 -16.28
N ALA A 137 18.74 -15.56 -17.33
CA ALA A 137 18.57 -15.02 -18.67
C ALA A 137 17.14 -14.54 -18.97
N ASP A 138 16.19 -14.83 -18.09
CA ASP A 138 14.77 -14.54 -18.30
C ASP A 138 14.42 -13.14 -17.79
N THR A 139 13.66 -12.38 -18.58
CA THR A 139 13.07 -11.11 -18.16
C THR A 139 11.57 -11.28 -17.96
N VAL A 140 11.10 -11.01 -16.74
CA VAL A 140 9.69 -11.00 -16.39
C VAL A 140 9.23 -9.56 -16.23
N GLN A 141 8.47 -9.10 -17.20
CA GLN A 141 7.78 -7.81 -17.14
C GLN A 141 6.42 -8.01 -16.46
N ILE A 142 6.15 -7.25 -15.40
CA ILE A 142 4.83 -7.23 -14.80
C ILE A 142 3.87 -6.53 -15.77
N PRO A 143 2.72 -7.14 -16.14
CA PRO A 143 1.80 -6.55 -17.11
C PRO A 143 1.28 -5.18 -16.66
N ALA A 144 1.08 -4.25 -17.60
CA ALA A 144 0.53 -2.93 -17.32
C ALA A 144 -0.80 -2.99 -16.54
N ALA A 145 -1.66 -3.96 -16.86
CA ALA A 145 -2.94 -4.15 -16.17
C ALA A 145 -2.79 -4.48 -14.66
N ALA A 146 -1.64 -5.01 -14.24
CA ALA A 146 -1.36 -5.34 -12.84
C ALA A 146 -0.84 -4.16 -12.02
N ILE A 147 -0.54 -3.02 -12.67
CA ILE A 147 -0.03 -1.80 -12.04
C ILE A 147 -0.87 -0.55 -12.37
N ALA A 148 -1.77 -0.63 -13.36
CA ALA A 148 -2.47 0.52 -13.94
C ALA A 148 -3.37 1.31 -12.96
N ASP A 149 -3.82 0.70 -11.87
CA ASP A 149 -4.67 1.31 -10.84
C ASP A 149 -3.91 1.56 -9.52
N LEU A 150 -2.59 1.37 -9.51
CA LEU A 150 -1.72 1.62 -8.37
C LEU A 150 -1.02 2.96 -8.56
N TYR A 151 -1.30 3.90 -7.66
CA TYR A 151 -0.83 5.26 -7.78
C TYR A 151 -0.07 5.73 -6.54
N ASN A 152 0.63 6.84 -6.72
CA ASN A 152 1.43 7.49 -5.68
C ASN A 152 2.36 6.52 -4.95
N PRO A 153 3.17 5.68 -5.66
CA PRO A 153 4.11 4.80 -4.98
C PRO A 153 5.08 5.62 -4.11
N SER A 154 5.47 5.04 -2.98
CA SER A 154 6.57 5.54 -2.15
C SER A 154 7.50 4.38 -1.90
N PHE A 155 8.80 4.59 -2.07
CA PHE A 155 9.80 3.53 -1.87
C PHE A 155 10.39 3.54 -0.47
N THR A 156 10.05 4.56 0.32
CA THR A 156 10.40 4.64 1.74
C THR A 156 9.21 5.12 2.58
N TYR A 157 9.29 4.90 3.88
CA TYR A 157 8.37 5.46 4.86
C TYR A 157 9.11 5.79 6.15
N ASN A 158 8.63 6.80 6.88
CA ASN A 158 9.17 7.11 8.19
C ASN A 158 8.43 6.34 9.27
N ALA A 159 9.16 5.60 10.11
CA ALA A 159 8.62 5.03 11.33
C ALA A 159 9.59 5.28 12.48
N ALA A 160 9.09 5.87 13.56
CA ALA A 160 9.87 6.24 14.75
C ALA A 160 11.14 7.05 14.43
N GLY A 161 11.05 7.99 13.49
CA GLY A 161 12.17 8.86 13.09
C GLY A 161 13.19 8.18 12.17
N LYS A 162 12.99 6.93 11.77
CA LYS A 162 13.85 6.21 10.83
C LYS A 162 13.19 6.12 9.46
N ASN A 163 13.97 6.35 8.40
CA ASN A 163 13.53 6.09 7.04
C ASN A 163 13.71 4.59 6.74
N ASN A 164 12.61 3.90 6.51
CA ASN A 164 12.56 2.47 6.22
C ASN A 164 12.22 2.25 4.75
N ILE A 165 12.66 1.13 4.18
CA ILE A 165 12.32 0.74 2.82
C ILE A 165 10.90 0.20 2.79
N ALA A 166 10.08 0.71 1.88
CA ALA A 166 8.67 0.39 1.78
C ALA A 166 8.38 -0.85 0.91
N GLY A 167 9.38 -1.66 0.60
CA GLY A 167 9.22 -2.81 -0.29
C GLY A 167 10.22 -3.92 0.02
N GLY A 168 10.02 -5.07 -0.63
CA GLY A 168 10.85 -6.24 -0.46
C GLY A 168 10.73 -7.20 -1.63
N VAL A 169 11.72 -8.07 -1.80
CA VAL A 169 11.64 -9.20 -2.72
C VAL A 169 11.90 -10.47 -1.94
N TYR A 170 10.93 -11.39 -1.95
CA TYR A 170 10.97 -12.62 -1.15
C TYR A 170 10.86 -13.86 -2.03
N PHE A 171 11.38 -14.98 -1.53
CA PHE A 171 11.32 -16.28 -2.21
C PHE A 171 10.51 -17.26 -1.39
N SER A 172 9.65 -18.04 -2.05
CA SER A 172 9.09 -19.22 -1.41
C SER A 172 10.20 -20.21 -1.03
N ALA A 173 9.93 -21.06 -0.03
CA ALA A 173 10.89 -22.06 0.45
C ALA A 173 11.40 -23.01 -0.66
N ASP A 174 10.54 -23.35 -1.62
CA ASP A 174 10.86 -24.19 -2.78
C ASP A 174 11.51 -23.41 -3.95
N LYS A 175 11.71 -22.10 -3.79
CA LYS A 175 12.27 -21.17 -4.78
C LYS A 175 11.52 -21.10 -6.12
N LYS A 176 10.29 -21.62 -6.18
CA LYS A 176 9.46 -21.55 -7.39
C LYS A 176 8.71 -20.23 -7.53
N ARG A 177 8.53 -19.50 -6.42
CA ARG A 177 7.80 -18.25 -6.37
C ARG A 177 8.70 -17.11 -5.88
N ILE A 178 8.56 -15.98 -6.55
CA ILE A 178 9.18 -14.70 -6.19
C ILE A 178 8.05 -13.73 -5.92
N TYR A 179 8.14 -13.04 -4.79
CA TYR A 179 7.18 -12.05 -4.34
C TYR A 179 7.84 -10.68 -4.39
N ILE A 180 7.32 -9.78 -5.23
CA ILE A 180 7.75 -8.38 -5.26
C ILE A 180 6.72 -7.57 -4.49
N TYR A 181 7.11 -7.07 -3.32
CA TYR A 181 6.26 -6.38 -2.37
C TYR A 181 6.52 -4.88 -2.37
N LEU A 182 5.45 -4.08 -2.32
CA LEU A 182 5.49 -2.64 -2.14
C LEU A 182 4.32 -2.20 -1.25
N MET A 183 4.64 -1.43 -0.22
CA MET A 183 3.71 -0.80 0.70
C MET A 183 3.71 0.70 0.50
N LYS A 184 2.53 1.30 0.51
CA LYS A 184 2.36 2.74 0.59
C LYS A 184 1.61 3.09 1.86
N GLN A 185 2.30 3.73 2.80
CA GLN A 185 1.68 4.30 3.98
C GLN A 185 1.18 5.73 3.69
N GLU A 186 -0.07 6.03 4.08
CA GLU A 186 -0.66 7.37 4.04
C GLU A 186 -1.91 7.51 4.90
N GLU A 187 -2.16 8.75 5.31
CA GLU A 187 -3.34 9.18 6.08
C GLU A 187 -4.65 8.93 5.32
N GLY A 188 -4.67 9.15 4.00
CA GLY A 188 -5.85 8.95 3.14
C GLY A 188 -6.18 7.50 2.78
N GLY A 189 -5.48 6.54 3.38
CA GLY A 189 -5.73 5.11 3.18
C GLY A 189 -4.56 4.39 2.53
N SER A 190 -3.68 3.86 3.38
CA SER A 190 -2.57 2.99 2.99
C SER A 190 -3.01 1.79 2.15
N TYR A 191 -2.16 1.38 1.21
CA TYR A 191 -2.29 0.14 0.46
C TYR A 191 -0.97 -0.63 0.45
N GLU A 192 -1.04 -1.92 0.19
CA GLU A 192 0.11 -2.73 -0.15
C GLU A 192 -0.20 -3.59 -1.36
N VAL A 193 0.83 -3.92 -2.13
CA VAL A 193 0.73 -4.79 -3.29
C VAL A 193 1.86 -5.80 -3.27
N THR A 194 1.53 -7.04 -3.63
CA THR A 194 2.50 -8.07 -3.94
C THR A 194 2.26 -8.57 -5.35
N TRP A 195 3.25 -8.46 -6.24
CA TRP A 195 3.26 -9.16 -7.52
C TRP A 195 3.93 -10.52 -7.35
N VAL A 196 3.21 -11.56 -7.76
CA VAL A 196 3.65 -12.95 -7.64
C VAL A 196 4.15 -13.41 -9.00
N ILE A 197 5.42 -13.82 -9.04
CA ILE A 197 6.02 -14.52 -10.16
C ILE A 197 6.15 -15.99 -9.75
N GLN A 198 5.68 -16.90 -10.60
CA GLN A 198 5.83 -18.34 -10.40
C GLN A 198 6.47 -18.95 -11.64
N ASP A 199 7.48 -19.80 -11.45
CA ASP A 199 8.20 -20.49 -12.52
C ASP A 199 8.65 -19.51 -13.63
N LYS A 200 9.18 -18.35 -13.19
CA LYS A 200 9.65 -17.23 -14.02
C LYS A 200 8.58 -16.61 -14.93
N LYS A 201 7.30 -16.71 -14.56
CA LYS A 201 6.18 -16.05 -15.24
C LYS A 201 5.37 -15.26 -14.23
N TYR A 202 4.87 -14.10 -14.65
CA TYR A 202 3.89 -13.38 -13.84
C TYR A 202 2.65 -14.24 -13.65
N LEU A 203 2.28 -14.48 -12.39
CA LEU A 203 1.09 -15.26 -12.04
C LEU A 203 -0.09 -14.33 -11.75
N ARG A 204 0.09 -13.42 -10.79
CA ARG A 204 -0.97 -12.53 -10.31
C ARG A 204 -0.42 -11.41 -9.44
N ARG A 205 -1.31 -10.53 -9.03
CA ARG A 205 -1.09 -9.61 -7.91
C ARG A 205 -2.02 -9.94 -6.74
N VAL A 206 -1.67 -9.38 -5.59
CA VAL A 206 -2.48 -9.33 -4.37
C VAL A 206 -2.38 -7.89 -3.86
N VAL A 207 -3.52 -7.26 -3.57
CA VAL A 207 -3.58 -5.87 -3.12
C VAL A 207 -4.48 -5.80 -1.91
N ASP A 208 -3.95 -5.26 -0.82
CA ASP A 208 -4.65 -5.04 0.42
C ASP A 208 -4.65 -3.55 0.77
N PHE A 209 -5.63 -3.12 1.55
CA PHE A 209 -5.81 -1.73 1.94
C PHE A 209 -6.64 -1.62 3.22
N GLY A 210 -6.54 -0.47 3.90
CA GLY A 210 -7.37 -0.19 5.09
C GLY A 210 -6.89 -0.81 6.41
N PHE A 211 -5.65 -1.31 6.45
CA PHE A 211 -5.02 -1.98 7.59
C PHE A 211 -4.20 -1.04 8.51
N LEU A 212 -4.16 0.28 8.23
CA LEU A 212 -3.45 1.32 9.02
C LEU A 212 -4.32 2.57 9.24
N ARG A 213 -5.56 2.38 9.70
CA ARG A 213 -6.49 3.49 10.00
C ARG A 213 -6.21 4.12 11.36
#